data_AF-A0A6A7MEJ1-F1
#
_entry.id   AF-A0A6A7MEJ1-F1
#
_cell.length_a   1.000
_cell.length_b   1.000
_cell.length_c   1.000
_cell.angle_alpha   90.00
_cell.angle_beta   90.00
_cell.angle_gamma   90.00
#
_symmetry.space_group_name_H-M   'P 1'
#
loop_
_entity.id
_entity.type
_entity.pdbx_description
1 polymer ?
#
loop_
_entity_poly.entity_id
_entity_poly.type
_entity_poly.pdbx_seq_one_letter_code
_entity_poly.pdbx_strand_id
1 'polypeptide(L)'
;MRFLACLVGGSLALLPATSASAQPVKWECKFTAAATYHGGRETTLRPDRYAVRPELMDVTFLETESGAYIVGNAGAEKVAVHRTDLGSVQFIERTQAGIIHLAVIDRHGNAVYSRSSVAFDGTLLASQYYGQCRAL
;
A
#
# COMPACT_ATOMS: atom_id res chain seq x y z
N MET A 1 -69.01 22.01 14.38
CA MET A 1 -67.67 22.54 14.73
C MET A 1 -66.77 22.37 13.52
N ARG A 2 -66.21 23.48 13.03
CA ARG A 2 -65.24 23.54 11.91
C ARG A 2 -63.83 23.35 12.47
N PHE A 3 -63.02 22.51 11.84
CA PHE A 3 -61.55 22.63 11.75
C PHE A 3 -61.15 21.96 10.43
N LEU A 4 -61.11 22.73 9.34
CA LEU A 4 -59.95 23.38 8.73
C LEU A 4 -58.82 22.40 8.35
N ALA A 5 -58.68 22.22 7.04
CA ALA A 5 -57.60 21.50 6.37
C ALA A 5 -56.24 22.18 6.58
N CYS A 6 -55.19 21.38 6.73
CA CYS A 6 -53.81 21.77 6.40
C CYS A 6 -53.25 20.73 5.44
N LEU A 7 -53.53 20.91 4.15
CA LEU A 7 -52.72 20.37 3.06
C LEU A 7 -51.41 21.16 3.06
N VAL A 8 -50.43 20.72 3.85
CA VAL A 8 -49.05 21.20 3.70
C VAL A 8 -48.44 20.39 2.57
N GLY A 9 -48.49 20.96 1.37
CA GLY A 9 -47.71 20.52 0.22
C GLY A 9 -46.23 20.74 0.52
N GLY A 10 -45.61 19.77 1.21
CA GLY A 10 -44.17 19.68 1.33
C GLY A 10 -43.63 18.96 0.10
N SER A 11 -43.12 19.71 -0.87
CA SER A 11 -42.28 19.13 -1.93
C SER A 11 -41.08 18.45 -1.27
N LEU A 12 -41.12 17.13 -1.21
CA LEU A 12 -39.97 16.30 -0.90
C LEU A 12 -38.96 16.52 -2.04
N ALA A 13 -38.03 17.46 -1.86
CA ALA A 13 -36.91 17.59 -2.77
C ALA A 13 -36.08 16.31 -2.66
N LEU A 14 -36.17 15.43 -3.67
CA LEU A 14 -35.21 14.35 -3.85
C LEU A 14 -33.84 15.00 -4.08
N LEU A 15 -33.05 15.10 -3.03
CA LEU A 15 -31.63 15.39 -3.15
C LEU A 15 -31.02 14.22 -3.94
N PRO A 16 -30.43 14.46 -5.13
CA PRO A 16 -29.73 13.40 -5.83
C PRO A 16 -28.60 12.92 -4.93
N ALA A 17 -28.62 11.63 -4.60
CA ALA A 17 -27.52 10.97 -3.91
C ALA A 17 -26.29 11.08 -4.82
N THR A 18 -25.40 12.01 -4.51
CA THR A 18 -24.09 12.06 -5.16
C THR A 18 -23.30 10.86 -4.66
N SER A 19 -23.22 9.82 -5.49
CA SER A 19 -22.26 8.74 -5.31
C SER A 19 -20.86 9.35 -5.38
N ALA A 20 -20.23 9.55 -4.22
CA ALA A 20 -18.82 9.87 -4.16
C ALA A 20 -18.06 8.61 -4.60
N SER A 21 -17.72 8.52 -5.89
CA SER A 21 -16.79 7.50 -6.36
C SER A 21 -15.39 7.94 -5.96
N ALA A 22 -14.79 7.21 -5.03
CA ALA A 22 -13.41 7.46 -4.65
C ALA A 22 -12.55 6.98 -5.82
N GLN A 23 -11.89 7.92 -6.52
CA GLN A 23 -10.96 7.54 -7.57
C GLN A 23 -9.88 6.63 -6.99
N PRO A 24 -9.49 5.56 -7.73
CA PRO A 24 -8.46 4.66 -7.24
C PRO A 24 -7.15 5.43 -7.07
N VAL A 25 -6.43 5.16 -5.98
CA VAL A 25 -5.12 5.76 -5.73
C VAL A 25 -4.05 4.74 -6.11
N LYS A 26 -3.17 5.12 -7.04
CA LYS A 26 -2.04 4.27 -7.43
C LYS A 26 -0.77 4.76 -6.76
N TRP A 27 -0.07 3.90 -6.04
CA TRP A 27 1.26 4.16 -5.50
C TRP A 27 2.31 3.48 -6.37
N GLU A 28 3.14 4.27 -7.04
CA GLU A 28 4.31 3.77 -7.75
C GLU A 28 5.55 3.95 -6.87
N CYS A 29 6.14 2.84 -6.44
CA CYS A 29 7.29 2.82 -5.53
C CYS A 29 8.55 2.35 -6.24
N LYS A 30 9.62 3.13 -6.10
CA LYS A 30 10.97 2.81 -6.61
C LYS A 30 11.94 2.68 -5.45
N PHE A 31 12.50 1.49 -5.28
CA PHE A 31 13.47 1.20 -4.23
C PHE A 31 14.88 1.13 -4.82
N THR A 32 15.76 1.99 -4.31
CA THR A 32 17.10 2.17 -4.87
C THR A 32 18.19 1.69 -3.92
N ALA A 33 17.90 1.45 -2.65
CA ALA A 33 18.85 0.88 -1.69
C ALA A 33 18.25 -0.33 -0.97
N ALA A 34 19.09 -1.25 -0.53
CA ALA A 34 18.65 -2.39 0.27
C ALA A 34 19.69 -2.78 1.35
N ALA A 35 19.20 -3.30 2.46
CA ALA A 35 20.00 -4.06 3.42
C ALA A 35 19.47 -5.49 3.44
N THR A 36 20.35 -6.48 3.32
CA THR A 36 19.99 -7.90 3.35
C THR A 36 20.59 -8.57 4.56
N TYR A 37 19.91 -9.60 5.06
CA TYR A 37 20.31 -10.40 6.20
C TYR A 37 20.17 -11.87 5.86
N HIS A 38 21.26 -12.62 6.02
CA HIS A 38 21.29 -14.06 5.80
C HIS A 38 21.89 -14.74 7.03
N GLY A 39 21.05 -15.42 7.82
CA GLY A 39 21.51 -16.32 8.89
C GLY A 39 22.47 -15.71 9.91
N GLY A 40 22.32 -14.43 10.27
CA GLY A 40 23.24 -13.76 11.21
C GLY A 40 24.08 -12.64 10.60
N ARG A 41 24.15 -12.57 9.27
CA ARG A 41 25.05 -11.65 8.58
C ARG A 41 24.27 -10.61 7.77
N GLU A 42 24.47 -9.34 8.13
CA GLU A 42 23.95 -8.21 7.36
C GLU A 42 24.90 -7.85 6.20
N THR A 43 24.34 -7.46 5.06
CA THR A 43 25.05 -6.84 3.94
C THR A 43 24.24 -5.66 3.41
N THR A 44 24.84 -4.47 3.39
CA THR A 44 24.20 -3.30 2.78
C THR A 44 24.52 -3.24 1.29
N LEU A 45 23.50 -3.32 0.45
CA LEU A 45 23.58 -3.10 -0.98
C LEU A 45 23.34 -1.63 -1.26
N ARG A 46 24.43 -0.89 -1.48
CA ARG A 46 24.37 0.51 -1.89
C ARG A 46 24.70 0.70 -3.38
N PRO A 47 23.93 1.50 -4.13
CA PRO A 47 24.19 1.77 -5.55
C PRO A 47 25.53 2.44 -5.84
N ASP A 48 26.11 3.16 -4.87
CA ASP A 48 27.42 3.81 -4.99
C ASP A 48 28.59 2.80 -5.00
N ARG A 49 28.37 1.59 -4.50
CA ARG A 49 29.39 0.54 -4.34
C ARG A 49 29.17 -0.67 -5.24
N TYR A 50 27.92 -0.97 -5.59
CA TYR A 50 27.57 -2.09 -6.45
C TYR A 50 27.00 -1.51 -7.75
N ALA A 51 27.57 -1.90 -8.89
CA ALA A 51 27.11 -1.52 -10.23
C ALA A 51 25.74 -2.17 -10.58
N VAL A 52 24.75 -1.97 -9.71
CA VAL A 52 23.38 -2.42 -9.87
C VAL A 52 22.59 -1.25 -10.45
N ARG A 53 21.74 -1.53 -11.42
CA ARG A 53 20.90 -0.54 -12.11
C ARG A 53 20.15 0.33 -11.07
N PRO A 54 19.83 1.60 -11.37
CA PRO A 54 19.25 2.56 -10.41
C PRO A 54 17.86 2.20 -9.82
N GLU A 55 17.35 0.99 -10.03
CA GLU A 55 16.10 0.47 -9.46
C GLU A 55 16.37 -0.98 -9.02
N LEU A 56 16.52 -1.21 -7.71
CA LEU A 56 16.68 -2.56 -7.14
C LEU A 56 15.35 -3.33 -7.17
N MET A 57 14.22 -2.60 -7.07
CA MET A 57 12.89 -3.16 -7.06
C MET A 57 11.85 -2.06 -7.30
N ASP A 58 10.91 -2.32 -8.19
CA ASP A 58 9.72 -1.49 -8.41
C ASP A 58 8.49 -2.24 -7.90
N VAL A 59 7.62 -1.53 -7.17
CA VAL A 59 6.38 -2.08 -6.61
C VAL A 59 5.25 -1.10 -6.87
N THR A 60 4.10 -1.62 -7.30
CA THR A 60 2.88 -0.81 -7.42
C THR A 60 1.86 -1.28 -6.41
N PHE A 61 1.27 -0.35 -5.66
CA PHE A 61 0.05 -0.59 -4.88
C PHE A 61 -1.12 0.15 -5.53
N LEU A 62 -2.29 -0.49 -5.54
CA LEU A 62 -3.52 0.08 -6.07
C LEU A 62 -4.59 0.03 -4.98
N GLU A 63 -5.07 1.18 -4.55
CA GLU A 63 -6.22 1.31 -3.66
C GLU A 63 -7.47 1.60 -4.49
N THR A 64 -8.52 0.83 -4.27
CA THR A 64 -9.83 0.98 -4.91
C THR A 64 -10.93 0.93 -3.85
N GLU A 65 -12.18 1.15 -4.25
CA GLU A 65 -13.35 0.97 -3.38
C GLU A 65 -13.48 -0.47 -2.84
N SER A 66 -12.91 -1.47 -3.53
CA SER A 66 -12.98 -2.89 -3.13
C SER A 66 -11.81 -3.34 -2.23
N GLY A 67 -10.82 -2.47 -2.02
CA GLY A 67 -9.66 -2.71 -1.16
C GLY A 67 -8.34 -2.26 -1.77
N ALA A 68 -7.24 -2.68 -1.15
CA ALA A 68 -5.89 -2.41 -1.63
C ALA A 68 -5.26 -3.67 -2.23
N TYR A 69 -4.41 -3.47 -3.23
CA TYR A 69 -3.76 -4.55 -3.96
C TYR A 69 -2.29 -4.23 -4.21
N ILE A 70 -1.41 -5.23 -4.15
CA ILE A 70 -0.06 -5.16 -4.72
C ILE A 70 -0.12 -5.70 -6.15
N VAL A 71 0.44 -4.96 -7.10
CA VAL A 71 0.44 -5.32 -8.52
C VAL A 71 1.84 -5.78 -8.90
N GLY A 72 1.93 -7.02 -9.34
CA GLY A 72 3.15 -7.62 -9.86
C GLY A 72 2.94 -8.23 -11.24
N ASN A 73 3.97 -8.89 -11.75
CA ASN A 73 3.93 -9.52 -13.08
C ASN A 73 2.87 -10.62 -13.22
N ALA A 74 2.52 -11.27 -12.10
CA ALA A 74 1.53 -12.35 -12.06
C ALA A 74 0.09 -11.85 -11.84
N GLY A 75 -0.14 -10.53 -11.81
CA GLY A 75 -1.43 -9.92 -11.53
C GLY A 75 -1.45 -9.14 -10.23
N ALA A 76 -2.64 -8.98 -9.66
CA ALA A 76 -2.87 -8.19 -8.45
C ALA A 76 -3.27 -9.10 -7.29
N GLU A 77 -2.61 -8.95 -6.15
CA GLU A 77 -2.90 -9.67 -4.91
C GLU A 77 -3.43 -8.71 -3.85
N LYS A 78 -4.45 -9.12 -3.10
CA LYS A 78 -5.08 -8.25 -2.09
C LYS A 78 -4.14 -8.08 -0.90
N VAL A 79 -3.97 -6.83 -0.46
CA VAL A 79 -3.19 -6.46 0.72
C VAL A 79 -4.08 -5.75 1.73
N ALA A 80 -3.71 -5.81 3.01
CA ALA A 80 -4.34 -4.95 4.00
C ALA A 80 -3.69 -3.56 3.94
N VAL A 81 -4.49 -2.51 4.13
CA VAL A 81 -4.01 -1.13 4.18
C VAL A 81 -4.31 -0.53 5.55
N HIS A 82 -3.33 0.17 6.11
CA HIS A 82 -3.48 0.90 7.36
C HIS A 82 -2.96 2.33 7.18
N ARG A 83 -3.78 3.31 7.56
CA ARG A 83 -3.43 4.75 7.51
C ARG A 83 -3.31 5.28 8.93
N THR A 84 -2.33 6.14 9.14
CA THR A 84 -2.12 6.79 10.45
C THR A 84 -2.53 8.25 10.39
N ASP A 85 -2.80 8.83 11.56
CA ASP A 85 -3.13 10.26 11.70
C ASP A 85 -1.97 11.18 11.29
N LEU A 86 -0.75 10.64 11.20
CA LEU A 86 0.43 11.36 10.73
C LEU A 86 0.56 11.38 9.19
N GLY A 87 -0.40 10.80 8.48
CA GLY A 87 -0.46 10.78 7.02
C GLY A 87 0.40 9.70 6.37
N SER A 88 0.88 8.70 7.12
CA SER A 88 1.56 7.53 6.53
C SER A 88 0.55 6.50 6.06
N VAL A 89 0.89 5.75 5.01
CA VAL A 89 0.15 4.55 4.57
C VAL A 89 1.03 3.32 4.71
N GLN A 90 0.43 2.22 5.14
CA GLN A 90 1.10 0.94 5.32
C GLN A 90 0.35 -0.13 4.54
N PHE A 91 1.07 -0.96 3.79
CA PHE A 91 0.53 -2.11 3.07
C PHE A 91 1.10 -3.40 3.67
N ILE A 92 0.22 -4.30 4.08
CA ILE A 92 0.57 -5.60 4.63
C ILE A 92 0.24 -6.65 3.58
N GLU A 93 1.28 -7.17 2.93
CA GLU A 93 1.17 -8.26 1.97
C GLU A 93 1.29 -9.59 2.72
N ARG A 94 0.34 -10.51 2.46
CA ARG A 94 0.48 -11.91 2.83
C ARG A 94 0.68 -12.72 1.55
N THR A 95 1.88 -13.24 1.36
CA THR A 95 2.18 -14.13 0.23
C THR A 95 1.39 -15.44 0.33
N GLN A 96 1.30 -16.19 -0.77
CA GLN A 96 0.68 -17.52 -0.79
C GLN A 96 1.35 -18.51 0.18
N ALA A 97 2.65 -18.34 0.43
CA ALA A 97 3.41 -19.12 1.41
C ALA A 97 3.10 -18.73 2.88
N GLY A 98 2.19 -17.78 3.11
CA GLY A 98 1.82 -17.29 4.43
C GLY A 98 2.81 -16.30 5.05
N ILE A 99 3.86 -15.92 4.30
CA ILE A 99 4.85 -14.93 4.73
C ILE A 99 4.23 -13.53 4.67
N ILE A 100 4.52 -12.72 5.69
CA ILE A 100 4.10 -11.32 5.78
C ILE A 100 5.23 -10.40 5.32
N HIS A 101 4.92 -9.51 4.39
CA HIS A 101 5.75 -8.38 4.01
C HIS A 101 5.05 -7.07 4.35
N LEU A 102 5.82 -6.03 4.65
CA LEU A 102 5.31 -4.74 5.09
C LEU A 102 5.92 -3.61 4.28
N ALA A 103 5.10 -2.85 3.56
CA ALA A 103 5.49 -1.58 2.99
C ALA A 103 4.96 -0.43 3.87
N VAL A 104 5.79 0.57 4.11
CA VAL A 104 5.41 1.80 4.82
C VAL A 104 5.83 2.97 3.95
N ILE A 105 4.92 3.90 3.73
CA ILE A 105 5.14 5.14 3.00
C ILE A 105 4.80 6.29 3.94
N ASP A 106 5.77 7.17 4.21
CA ASP A 106 5.53 8.36 5.01
C ASP A 106 4.80 9.44 4.22
N ARG A 107 4.38 10.52 4.91
CA ARG A 107 3.69 11.67 4.28
C ARG A 107 4.53 12.41 3.23
N HIS A 108 5.84 12.17 3.19
CA HIS A 108 6.77 12.77 2.24
C HIS A 108 7.05 11.85 1.05
N GLY A 109 6.42 10.67 1.00
CA GLY A 109 6.64 9.67 -0.03
C GLY A 109 7.91 8.84 0.17
N ASN A 110 8.65 8.99 1.29
CA ASN A 110 9.74 8.07 1.59
C ASN A 110 9.16 6.72 1.96
N ALA A 111 9.77 5.65 1.45
CA ALA A 111 9.21 4.32 1.54
C ALA A 111 10.22 3.29 2.00
N VAL A 112 9.70 2.34 2.78
CA VAL A 112 10.42 1.18 3.29
C VAL A 112 9.58 -0.04 2.95
N TYR A 113 10.18 -1.06 2.32
CA TYR A 113 9.50 -2.33 2.04
C TYR A 113 10.30 -3.50 2.61
N SER A 114 9.74 -4.17 3.61
CA SER A 114 10.36 -5.24 4.36
C SER A 114 9.89 -6.59 3.86
N ARG A 115 10.84 -7.47 3.53
CA ARG A 115 10.60 -8.85 3.15
C ARG A 115 11.41 -9.76 4.07
N SER A 116 10.77 -10.80 4.59
CA SER A 116 11.44 -11.76 5.48
C SER A 116 10.86 -13.14 5.26
N SER A 117 11.69 -14.16 5.16
CA SER A 117 11.29 -15.54 5.04
C SER A 117 12.25 -16.45 5.82
N VAL A 118 11.83 -17.70 6.02
CA VAL A 118 12.69 -18.75 6.57
C VAL A 118 12.92 -19.76 5.46
N ALA A 119 14.19 -20.01 5.14
CA ALA A 119 14.58 -21.02 4.16
C ALA A 119 14.31 -22.43 4.72
N PHE A 120 14.35 -23.44 3.85
CA PHE A 120 14.05 -24.83 4.23
C PHE A 120 14.99 -25.39 5.31
N ASP A 121 16.22 -24.86 5.42
CA ASP A 121 17.21 -25.20 6.43
C ASP A 121 17.02 -24.44 7.76
N GLY A 122 15.97 -23.62 7.88
CA GLY A 122 15.70 -22.77 9.03
C GLY A 122 16.45 -21.44 9.00
N THR A 123 17.23 -21.15 7.95
CA THR A 123 17.97 -19.90 7.84
C THR A 123 17.02 -18.72 7.62
N LEU A 124 17.15 -17.67 8.45
CA LEU A 124 16.43 -16.42 8.24
C LEU A 124 17.00 -15.68 7.03
N LEU A 125 16.12 -15.36 6.09
CA LEU A 125 16.38 -14.51 4.94
C LEU A 125 15.55 -13.24 5.10
N ALA A 126 16.20 -12.08 5.19
CA ALA A 126 15.47 -10.82 5.23
C ALA A 126 16.11 -9.77 4.32
N SER A 127 15.28 -8.90 3.79
CA SER A 127 15.68 -7.76 2.98
C SER A 127 14.82 -6.57 3.34
N GLN A 128 15.47 -5.45 3.61
CA GLN A 128 14.84 -4.16 3.79
C GLN A 128 15.18 -3.27 2.61
N TYR A 129 14.17 -2.86 1.85
CA TYR A 129 14.31 -1.98 0.71
C TYR A 129 13.92 -0.56 1.08
N TYR A 130 14.70 0.42 0.62
CA TYR A 130 14.53 1.85 0.89
C TYR A 130 14.38 2.62 -0.43
N GLY A 131 13.41 3.53 -0.48
CA GLY A 131 13.02 4.17 -1.72
C GLY A 131 12.03 5.31 -1.54
N GLN A 132 11.34 5.62 -2.63
CA GLN A 132 10.28 6.62 -2.66
C GLN A 132 9.07 6.11 -3.43
N CYS A 133 7.89 6.56 -3.03
CA CYS A 133 6.64 6.30 -3.72
C CYS A 133 5.95 7.61 -4.14
N ARG A 134 5.21 7.56 -5.24
CA ARG A 134 4.35 8.64 -5.70
C ARG A 134 2.91 8.14 -5.81
N ALA A 135 1.98 8.89 -5.24
CA ALA A 135 0.55 8.69 -5.48
C ALA A 135 0.18 9.35 -6.82
N LEU A 136 -0.50 8.61 -7.69
CA LEU A 136 -1.02 9.02 -8.99
C LEU A 136 -2.54 8.88 -9.03
#